data_AF-A0A6P4I691-F1
#
_entry.id   AF-A0A6P4I691-F1
#
_cell.length_a   1.000
_cell.length_b   1.000
_cell.length_c   1.000
_cell.angle_alpha   90.00
_cell.angle_beta   90.00
_cell.angle_gamma   90.00
#
_symmetry.space_group_name_H-M   'P 1'
#
loop_
_entity.id
_entity.type
_entity.pdbx_description
1 polymer ?
#
loop_
_entity_poly.entity_id
_entity_poly.type
_entity_poly.pdbx_seq_one_letter_code
_entity_poly.pdbx_strand_id
1 'polypeptide(L)'
;MHFIKIAFLLSFLALCHKHQAEAAIGQKLDKYLTCAEVVTDCAAQLIENSVSSISVLADCVDFKPTLKRNGSIIRIIRLAYQFIQKSVVEKQNCVVSLFYTAVNLIKPYIAKFDQLKCLA
;
A
#
# COMPACT_ATOMS: atom_id res chain seq x y z
N MET A 1 28.60 25.29 -47.08
CA MET A 1 27.27 25.68 -46.52
C MET A 1 26.27 24.52 -46.36
N HIS A 2 26.43 23.37 -47.03
CA HIS A 2 25.51 22.23 -46.87
C HIS A 2 25.68 21.43 -45.57
N PHE A 3 26.91 21.27 -45.08
CA PHE A 3 27.18 20.53 -43.84
C PHE A 3 26.54 21.16 -42.60
N ILE A 4 26.52 22.49 -42.51
CA ILE A 4 25.85 23.21 -41.41
C ILE A 4 24.35 22.97 -41.44
N LYS A 5 23.72 22.98 -42.63
CA LYS A 5 22.28 22.68 -42.76
C LYS A 5 21.97 21.25 -42.34
N ILE A 6 22.81 20.29 -42.70
CA ILE A 6 22.65 18.88 -42.31
C ILE A 6 22.83 18.70 -40.80
N ALA A 7 23.83 19.34 -40.19
CA ALA A 7 24.05 19.28 -38.74
C ALA A 7 22.89 19.90 -37.94
N PHE A 8 22.33 21.01 -38.42
CA PHE A 8 21.15 21.62 -37.81
C PHE A 8 19.91 20.71 -37.94
N LEU A 9 19.67 20.15 -39.13
CA LEU A 9 18.55 19.22 -39.34
C LEU A 9 18.66 17.98 -38.46
N LEU A 10 19.86 17.39 -38.32
CA LEU A 10 20.09 16.25 -37.44
C LEU A 10 19.89 16.59 -35.96
N SER A 11 20.28 17.79 -35.53
CA SER A 11 20.06 18.25 -34.15
C SER A 11 18.56 18.42 -33.83
N PHE A 12 17.78 19.01 -34.75
CA PHE A 12 16.33 19.13 -34.58
C PHE A 12 15.64 17.76 -34.58
N LEU A 13 16.09 16.83 -35.42
CA LEU A 13 15.58 15.45 -35.44
C LEU A 13 15.85 14.74 -34.11
N ALA A 14 17.03 14.90 -33.52
CA ALA A 14 17.38 14.31 -32.23
C ALA A 14 16.53 14.87 -31.07
N LEU A 15 16.23 16.16 -31.09
CA LEU A 15 15.35 16.82 -30.11
C LEU A 15 13.89 16.32 -30.23
N CYS A 16 13.35 16.23 -31.44
CA CYS A 16 12.01 15.67 -31.66
C CYS A 16 11.92 14.20 -31.22
N HIS A 17 12.95 13.40 -31.49
CA HIS A 17 12.97 11.98 -31.09
C HIS A 17 13.00 11.82 -29.57
N LYS A 18 13.77 12.64 -28.85
CA LYS A 18 13.79 12.65 -27.38
C LYS A 18 12.42 12.99 -26.80
N HIS A 19 11.78 14.03 -27.32
CA HIS A 19 10.47 14.45 -26.82
C HIS A 19 9.39 13.39 -27.08
N GLN A 20 9.42 12.73 -28.23
CA GLN A 20 8.52 11.62 -28.54
C GLN A 20 8.80 10.38 -27.68
N ALA A 21 10.08 10.06 -27.40
CA ALA A 21 10.45 8.98 -26.52
C ALA A 21 10.04 9.24 -25.06
N GLU A 22 10.29 10.45 -24.54
CA GLU A 22 9.85 10.87 -23.21
C GLU A 22 8.33 10.93 -23.08
N ALA A 23 7.60 11.36 -24.12
CA ALA A 23 6.13 11.35 -24.10
C ALA A 23 5.58 9.91 -24.10
N ALA A 24 6.16 9.01 -24.90
CA ALA A 24 5.71 7.62 -24.97
C ALA A 24 6.06 6.80 -23.71
N ILE A 25 7.23 7.04 -23.12
CA ILE A 25 7.67 6.40 -21.87
C ILE A 25 6.96 7.05 -20.68
N GLY A 26 6.82 8.37 -20.69
CA GLY A 26 6.19 9.17 -19.65
C GLY A 26 4.74 8.79 -19.42
N GLN A 27 3.94 8.56 -20.47
CA GLN A 27 2.54 8.14 -20.30
C GLN A 27 2.40 6.77 -19.61
N LYS A 28 3.27 5.81 -19.93
CA LYS A 28 3.25 4.51 -19.25
C LYS A 28 3.71 4.64 -17.81
N LEU A 29 4.78 5.40 -17.59
CA LEU A 29 5.38 5.61 -16.27
C LEU A 29 4.42 6.37 -15.33
N ASP A 30 3.70 7.37 -15.86
CA ASP A 30 2.65 8.11 -15.15
C ASP A 30 1.47 7.20 -14.76
N LYS A 31 1.03 6.31 -15.66
CA LYS A 31 0.04 5.28 -15.32
C LYS A 31 0.52 4.37 -14.18
N TYR A 32 1.77 3.89 -14.23
CA TYR A 32 2.34 3.07 -13.15
C TYR A 32 2.45 3.82 -11.83
N LEU A 33 2.88 5.09 -11.85
CA LEU A 33 2.96 5.94 -10.67
C LEU A 33 1.59 6.16 -10.04
N THR A 34 0.58 6.45 -10.85
CA THR A 34 -0.80 6.64 -10.38
C THR A 34 -1.34 5.35 -9.72
N CYS A 35 -1.05 4.19 -10.31
CA CYS A 35 -1.44 2.90 -9.72
C CYS A 35 -0.69 2.61 -8.41
N ALA A 36 0.60 2.94 -8.34
CA ALA A 36 1.38 2.82 -7.13
C ALA A 36 0.86 3.74 -6.03
N GLU A 37 0.48 4.98 -6.38
CA GLU A 37 -0.12 5.96 -5.45
C GLU A 37 -1.38 5.41 -4.79
N VAL A 38 -2.27 4.77 -5.56
CA VAL A 38 -3.48 4.13 -4.99
C VAL A 38 -3.14 3.03 -3.99
N VAL A 39 -2.12 2.23 -4.26
CA VAL A 39 -1.68 1.17 -3.34
C VAL A 39 -1.04 1.78 -2.08
N THR A 40 -0.21 2.82 -2.24
CA THR A 40 0.42 3.48 -1.10
C THR A 40 -0.61 4.20 -0.22
N ASP A 41 -1.62 4.85 -0.81
CA ASP A 41 -2.70 5.48 -0.07
C ASP A 41 -3.52 4.44 0.71
N CYS A 42 -3.82 3.31 0.07
CA CYS A 42 -4.49 2.20 0.74
C CYS A 42 -3.67 1.67 1.93
N ALA A 43 -2.36 1.50 1.75
CA ALA A 43 -1.47 1.04 2.80
C ALA A 43 -1.37 2.05 3.95
N ALA A 44 -1.25 3.35 3.64
CA ALA A 44 -1.25 4.42 4.62
C ALA A 44 -2.53 4.40 5.46
N GLN A 45 -3.68 4.32 4.81
CA GLN A 45 -4.98 4.25 5.49
C GLN A 45 -5.09 3.03 6.42
N LEU A 46 -4.61 1.87 5.99
CA LEU A 46 -4.60 0.66 6.83
C LEU A 46 -3.67 0.80 8.04
N ILE A 47 -2.50 1.43 7.87
CA ILE A 47 -1.54 1.66 8.96
C ILE A 47 -2.13 2.63 9.98
N GLU A 48 -2.72 3.74 9.54
CA GLU A 48 -3.36 4.72 10.43
C GLU A 48 -4.47 4.10 11.28
N ASN A 49 -5.22 3.17 10.70
CA ASN A 49 -6.30 2.46 11.38
C ASN A 49 -5.84 1.20 12.12
N SER A 50 -4.56 0.81 12.02
CA SER A 50 -4.07 -0.45 12.60
C SER A 50 -4.06 -0.42 14.14
N VAL A 51 -3.61 0.70 14.74
CA VAL A 51 -3.50 0.83 16.20
C VAL A 51 -4.88 0.80 16.85
N SER A 52 -5.83 1.55 16.32
CA SER A 52 -7.22 1.56 16.81
C SER A 52 -7.86 0.18 16.63
N SER A 53 -7.65 -0.47 15.48
CA SER A 53 -8.18 -1.81 15.22
C SER A 53 -7.62 -2.86 16.18
N ILE A 54 -6.33 -2.80 16.50
CA ILE A 54 -5.71 -3.70 17.50
C ILE A 54 -6.29 -3.45 18.89
N SER A 55 -6.52 -2.18 19.27
CA SER A 55 -7.16 -1.86 20.55
C SER A 55 -8.57 -2.44 20.64
N VAL A 56 -9.40 -2.21 19.62
CA VAL A 56 -10.77 -2.77 19.56
C VAL A 56 -10.75 -4.28 19.59
N LEU A 57 -9.80 -4.93 18.90
CA LEU A 57 -9.63 -6.37 18.95
C LEU A 57 -9.26 -6.83 20.37
N ALA A 58 -8.31 -6.17 21.02
CA ALA A 58 -7.89 -6.50 22.38
C ALA A 58 -9.00 -6.35 23.40
N ASP A 59 -9.83 -5.32 23.28
CA ASP A 59 -11.02 -5.14 24.10
C ASP A 59 -12.05 -6.25 23.82
N CYS A 60 -12.31 -6.57 22.54
CA CYS A 60 -13.26 -7.60 22.16
C CYS A 60 -12.87 -9.01 22.65
N VAL A 61 -11.57 -9.31 22.70
CA VAL A 61 -11.06 -10.60 23.17
C VAL A 61 -10.74 -10.61 24.67
N ASP A 62 -11.07 -9.54 25.40
CA ASP A 62 -10.77 -9.35 26.83
C ASP A 62 -9.30 -9.66 27.15
N PHE A 63 -8.36 -9.18 26.32
CA PHE A 63 -6.94 -9.44 26.49
C PHE A 63 -6.25 -8.29 27.22
N LYS A 64 -5.88 -8.53 28.49
CA LYS A 64 -5.16 -7.56 29.34
C LYS A 64 -3.70 -8.01 29.54
N PRO A 65 -2.75 -7.57 28.69
CA PRO A 65 -1.36 -7.99 28.82
C PRO A 65 -0.70 -7.31 30.03
N THR A 66 -0.05 -8.11 30.89
CA THR A 66 0.84 -7.58 31.93
C THR A 66 2.23 -7.33 31.35
N LEU A 67 2.40 -6.13 30.77
CA LEU A 67 3.68 -5.66 30.25
C LEU A 67 4.57 -5.20 31.42
N LYS A 68 5.49 -6.07 31.84
CA LYS A 68 6.62 -5.66 32.70
C LYS A 68 7.69 -5.05 31.80
N ARG A 69 8.17 -3.84 32.16
CA ARG A 69 9.14 -3.04 31.38
C ARG A 69 10.48 -3.74 31.09
N ASN A 70 10.78 -4.84 31.81
CA ASN A 70 12.00 -5.64 31.68
C ASN A 70 11.81 -6.88 30.78
N GLY A 71 11.19 -6.73 29.61
CA GLY A 71 10.77 -7.86 28.77
C GLY A 71 11.80 -8.30 27.73
N SER A 72 12.29 -9.53 27.82
CA SER A 72 12.96 -10.25 26.72
C SER A 72 12.03 -10.35 25.49
N ILE A 73 12.59 -10.24 24.27
CA ILE A 73 11.87 -10.36 22.99
C ILE A 73 10.99 -11.63 22.96
N ILE A 74 11.47 -12.72 23.56
CA ILE A 74 10.74 -14.00 23.66
C ILE A 74 9.38 -13.83 24.37
N ARG A 75 9.32 -12.94 25.37
CA ARG A 75 8.08 -12.68 26.12
C ARG A 75 7.06 -11.91 25.26
N ILE A 76 7.53 -10.99 24.42
CA ILE A 76 6.68 -10.24 23.49
C ILE A 76 6.07 -11.22 22.46
N ILE A 77 6.90 -12.10 21.90
CA ILE A 77 6.44 -13.13 20.96
C ILE A 77 5.39 -14.04 21.64
N ARG A 78 5.61 -14.44 22.89
CA ARG A 78 4.64 -15.24 23.64
C ARG A 78 3.32 -14.51 23.87
N LEU A 79 3.35 -13.22 24.21
CA LEU A 79 2.14 -12.41 24.38
C LEU A 79 1.38 -12.27 23.06
N ALA A 80 2.07 -12.04 21.95
CA ALA A 80 1.46 -12.00 20.62
C ALA A 80 0.81 -13.34 20.26
N TYR A 81 1.48 -14.47 20.56
CA TYR A 81 0.91 -15.79 20.36
C TYR A 81 -0.36 -16.01 21.18
N GLN A 82 -0.35 -15.67 22.48
CA GLN A 82 -1.53 -15.78 23.34
C GLN A 82 -2.69 -14.92 22.84
N PHE A 83 -2.38 -13.71 22.38
CA PHE A 83 -3.36 -12.82 21.78
C PHE A 83 -4.00 -13.42 20.53
N ILE A 84 -3.19 -13.95 19.61
CA ILE A 84 -3.66 -14.58 18.37
C ILE A 84 -4.50 -15.83 18.70
N GLN A 85 -4.00 -16.69 19.60
CA GLN A 85 -4.72 -17.90 20.00
C GLN A 85 -6.09 -17.55 20.57
N LYS A 86 -6.18 -16.57 21.47
CA LYS A 86 -7.45 -16.15 22.06
C LYS A 86 -8.39 -15.54 21.01
N SER A 87 -7.84 -14.74 20.10
CA SER A 87 -8.61 -14.08 19.04
C SER A 87 -9.18 -15.07 18.03
N VAL A 88 -8.39 -16.04 17.58
CA VAL A 88 -8.75 -16.96 16.49
C VAL A 88 -9.47 -18.21 16.99
N VAL A 89 -9.19 -18.68 18.21
CA VAL A 89 -9.77 -19.93 18.74
C VAL A 89 -11.01 -19.66 19.60
N GLU A 90 -10.94 -18.67 20.51
CA GLU A 90 -12.02 -18.45 21.48
C GLU A 90 -13.04 -17.38 21.03
N LYS A 91 -12.60 -16.39 20.26
CA LYS A 91 -13.38 -15.17 19.97
C LYS A 91 -13.35 -14.82 18.47
N GLN A 92 -13.60 -15.81 17.62
CA GLN A 92 -13.58 -15.68 16.15
C GLN A 92 -14.38 -14.48 15.63
N ASN A 93 -15.53 -14.19 16.22
CA ASN A 93 -16.38 -13.05 15.83
C ASN A 93 -15.64 -11.69 15.91
N CYS A 94 -14.73 -11.53 16.86
CA CYS A 94 -13.91 -10.32 16.99
C CYS A 94 -12.96 -10.16 15.80
N VAL A 95 -12.33 -11.26 15.37
CA VAL A 95 -11.44 -11.28 14.20
C VAL A 95 -12.23 -11.02 12.92
N VAL A 96 -13.41 -11.63 12.78
CA VAL A 96 -14.30 -11.42 11.63
C VAL A 96 -14.71 -9.94 11.52
N SER A 97 -15.08 -9.29 12.62
CA SER A 97 -15.41 -7.86 12.64
C SER A 97 -14.23 -6.98 12.17
N LEU A 98 -13.00 -7.35 12.54
CA LEU A 98 -11.80 -6.64 12.13
C LEU A 98 -11.55 -6.81 10.62
N PHE A 99 -11.75 -8.00 10.07
CA PHE A 99 -11.69 -8.23 8.62
C PHE A 99 -12.77 -7.46 7.86
N TYR A 100 -14.01 -7.41 8.35
CA TYR A 100 -15.07 -6.60 7.74
C TYR A 100 -14.67 -5.12 7.67
N THR A 101 -14.07 -4.61 8.74
CA THR A 101 -13.58 -3.23 8.79
C THR A 101 -12.47 -3.00 7.76
N ALA A 102 -11.48 -3.91 7.70
CA ALA A 102 -10.40 -3.83 6.72
C ALA A 102 -10.92 -3.89 5.27
N VAL A 103 -11.86 -4.79 4.97
CA VAL A 103 -12.47 -4.89 3.64
C VAL A 103 -13.18 -3.60 3.28
N ASN A 104 -13.93 -3.01 4.20
CA ASN A 104 -14.63 -1.74 3.97
C ASN A 104 -13.65 -0.58 3.71
N LEU A 105 -12.49 -0.58 4.35
CA LEU A 105 -11.42 0.40 4.10
C LEU A 105 -10.77 0.21 2.72
N ILE A 106 -10.56 -1.03 2.30
CA ILE A 106 -9.85 -1.36 1.05
C ILE A 106 -10.75 -1.22 -0.18
N LYS A 107 -12.05 -1.50 -0.06
CA LYS A 107 -13.04 -1.49 -1.15
C LYS A 107 -12.97 -0.25 -2.07
N PRO A 108 -12.90 1.00 -1.59
CA PRO A 108 -12.78 2.17 -2.46
C PRO A 108 -11.47 2.19 -3.27
N TYR A 109 -10.36 1.69 -2.70
CA TYR A 109 -9.07 1.64 -3.39
C TYR A 109 -9.06 0.57 -4.48
N ILE A 110 -9.69 -0.59 -4.25
CA ILE A 110 -9.88 -1.61 -5.31
C ILE A 110 -10.67 -1.01 -6.47
N ALA A 111 -11.78 -0.31 -6.19
CA ALA A 111 -12.57 0.33 -7.24
C ALA A 111 -11.75 1.37 -8.03
N LYS A 112 -10.93 2.18 -7.35
CA LYS A 112 -10.03 3.16 -7.99
C LYS A 112 -8.94 2.46 -8.83
N PHE A 113 -8.37 1.37 -8.33
CA PHE A 113 -7.35 0.57 -9.01
C PHE A 113 -7.89 -0.08 -10.30
N ASP A 114 -9.11 -0.60 -10.25
CA ASP A 114 -9.81 -1.17 -11.41
C ASP A 114 -10.21 -0.08 -12.42
N GLN A 115 -10.71 1.07 -11.96
CA GLN A 115 -11.03 2.21 -12.83
C GLN A 115 -9.82 2.71 -13.62
N LEU A 116 -8.65 2.73 -12.99
CA LEU A 116 -7.37 3.09 -13.62
C LEU A 116 -6.80 1.98 -14.51
N LYS A 117 -7.45 0.81 -14.54
CA LYS A 117 -7.02 -0.38 -15.29
C LYS A 117 -5.55 -0.71 -15.01
N CYS A 118 -5.18 -0.72 -13.73
CA CYS A 118 -3.80 -0.95 -13.30
C CYS A 118 -3.26 -2.35 -13.64
N LEU A 119 -4.16 -3.32 -13.89
CA LEU A 119 -3.82 -4.69 -14.32
C LEU A 119 -3.84 -4.90 -15.84
N ALA A 120 -4.18 -3.87 -16.62
CA ALA A 120 -4.33 -3.96 -18.08
C ALA A 120 -3.24 -3.21 -18.86
#